data_AF-A0A927ZQS5-F1
#
_entry.id   AF-A0A927ZQS5-F1
#
_cell.length_a   1.000
_cell.length_b   1.000
_cell.length_c   1.000
_cell.angle_alpha   90.00
_cell.angle_beta   90.00
_cell.angle_gamma   90.00
#
_symmetry.space_group_name_H-M   'P 1'
#
loop_
_entity.id
_entity.type
_entity.pdbx_description
1 polymer ?
#
loop_
_entity_poly.entity_id
_entity_poly.type
_entity_poly.pdbx_seq_one_letter_code
_entity_poly.pdbx_strand_id
1 'polypeptide(L)'
;MSKIDFYEDTMKDASRKDALQKKINTVLNKIHETDTDINWYIFDEYNKPNISLIEECIKKHYRPFLKENTLATFLLKKDICPGLASPKTNTIWIYKNAITPTPIMPSFLQEIYEQTYASVYGKPKNDTLANILMDELAHIKTGKNHGDDIYDSTLQKYINKFYNIPSPHSTNNSAHGLGML
;
A
#
# COMPACT_ATOMS: atom_id res chain seq x y z
N MET A 1 -3.11 -3.68 -19.75
CA MET A 1 -2.60 -4.74 -18.85
C MET A 1 -1.33 -4.22 -18.23
N SER A 2 -1.11 -4.46 -16.94
CA SER A 2 0.02 -3.91 -16.19
C SER A 2 1.33 -4.61 -16.59
N LYS A 3 2.44 -3.88 -16.56
CA LYS A 3 3.78 -4.43 -16.84
C LYS A 3 4.32 -5.12 -15.58
N ILE A 4 3.86 -6.34 -15.31
CA ILE A 4 4.27 -7.11 -14.12
C ILE A 4 5.38 -8.10 -14.49
N ASP A 5 6.45 -8.19 -13.71
CA ASP A 5 7.45 -9.25 -13.82
C ASP A 5 8.03 -9.67 -12.46
N PHE A 6 8.87 -10.70 -12.47
CA PHE A 6 9.61 -11.13 -11.27
C PHE A 6 10.94 -10.38 -11.22
N TYR A 7 11.30 -9.89 -10.03
CA TYR A 7 12.56 -9.19 -9.81
C TYR A 7 13.72 -10.19 -9.70
N GLU A 8 14.77 -9.98 -10.48
CA GLU A 8 15.98 -10.83 -10.49
C GLU A 8 15.63 -12.33 -10.52
N ASP A 9 16.23 -13.14 -9.65
CA ASP A 9 16.04 -14.59 -9.58
C ASP A 9 14.86 -14.99 -8.68
N THR A 10 13.92 -14.07 -8.43
CA THR A 10 12.69 -14.40 -7.68
C THR A 10 11.96 -15.54 -8.36
N MET A 11 11.63 -16.58 -7.59
CA MET A 11 10.97 -17.78 -8.10
C MET A 11 9.68 -17.41 -8.83
N LYS A 12 9.62 -17.77 -10.11
CA LYS A 12 8.49 -17.44 -11.00
C LYS A 12 7.26 -18.25 -10.63
N ASP A 13 6.14 -17.55 -10.47
CA ASP A 13 4.85 -18.14 -10.12
C ASP A 13 3.73 -17.38 -10.86
N ALA A 14 3.27 -17.93 -11.98
CA ALA A 14 2.25 -17.31 -12.80
C ALA A 14 0.97 -16.96 -12.01
N SER A 15 0.60 -17.78 -11.03
CA SER A 15 -0.60 -17.54 -10.21
C SER A 15 -0.51 -16.26 -9.39
N ARG A 16 0.70 -15.90 -8.92
CA ARG A 16 0.95 -14.64 -8.22
C ARG A 16 0.88 -13.44 -9.15
N LYS A 17 1.41 -13.56 -10.36
CA LYS A 17 1.31 -12.50 -11.38
C LYS A 17 -0.15 -12.21 -11.71
N ASP A 18 -0.97 -13.25 -11.87
CA ASP A 18 -2.41 -13.13 -12.12
C ASP A 18 -3.16 -12.52 -10.92
N ALA A 19 -2.85 -12.97 -9.70
CA ALA A 19 -3.44 -12.43 -8.48
C ALA A 19 -3.11 -10.94 -8.30
N LEU A 20 -1.86 -10.55 -8.52
CA LEU A 20 -1.42 -9.17 -8.47
C LEU A 20 -2.11 -8.34 -9.56
N GLN A 21 -2.14 -8.82 -10.81
CA GLN A 21 -2.84 -8.14 -11.90
C GLN A 21 -4.31 -7.88 -11.59
N LYS A 22 -5.01 -8.88 -11.04
CA LYS A 22 -6.42 -8.77 -10.65
C LYS A 22 -6.61 -7.70 -9.57
N LYS A 23 -5.72 -7.65 -8.58
CA LYS A 23 -5.80 -6.64 -7.52
C LYS A 23 -5.46 -5.24 -8.03
N ILE A 24 -4.41 -5.09 -8.84
CA ILE A 24 -4.07 -3.81 -9.48
C ILE A 24 -5.27 -3.27 -10.26
N ASN A 25 -5.90 -4.09 -11.12
CA ASN A 25 -7.09 -3.69 -11.86
C ASN A 25 -8.23 -3.23 -10.91
N THR A 26 -8.44 -3.95 -9.81
CA THR A 26 -9.47 -3.61 -8.82
C THR A 26 -9.18 -2.25 -8.15
N VAL A 27 -7.94 -2.03 -7.73
CA VAL A 27 -7.50 -0.78 -7.08
C VAL A 27 -7.62 0.38 -8.05
N LEU A 28 -6.95 0.30 -9.21
CA LEU A 28 -6.92 1.36 -10.22
C LEU A 28 -8.31 1.78 -10.68
N ASN A 29 -9.20 0.80 -10.94
CA ASN A 29 -10.58 1.09 -11.35
C ASN A 29 -11.34 1.88 -10.28
N LYS A 30 -11.19 1.51 -9.00
CA LYS A 30 -11.89 2.17 -7.89
C LYS A 30 -11.34 3.56 -7.58
N ILE A 31 -10.02 3.75 -7.67
CA ILE A 31 -9.39 5.05 -7.39
C ILE A 31 -9.37 5.97 -8.61
N HIS A 32 -9.77 5.46 -9.78
CA HIS A 32 -9.76 6.13 -11.09
C HIS A 32 -8.34 6.58 -11.50
N GLU A 33 -7.39 5.65 -11.46
CA GLU A 33 -6.01 5.85 -11.86
C GLU A 33 -5.59 4.89 -12.98
N THR A 34 -4.46 5.19 -13.61
CA THR A 34 -3.80 4.31 -14.58
C THR A 34 -2.35 4.06 -14.19
N ASP A 35 -1.80 2.95 -14.68
CA ASP A 35 -0.44 2.48 -14.41
C ASP A 35 0.37 2.23 -15.70
N THR A 36 0.00 2.86 -16.82
CA THR A 36 0.57 2.61 -18.16
C THR A 36 2.12 2.66 -18.20
N ASP A 37 2.70 3.56 -17.40
CA ASP A 37 4.14 3.80 -17.35
C ASP A 37 4.83 3.21 -16.10
N ILE A 38 4.08 2.42 -15.31
CA ILE A 38 4.60 1.80 -14.08
C ILE A 38 5.08 0.38 -14.40
N ASN A 39 6.31 0.08 -14.00
CA ASN A 39 6.85 -1.28 -13.96
C ASN A 39 6.55 -1.89 -12.59
N TRP A 40 5.89 -3.04 -12.57
CA TRP A 40 5.57 -3.76 -11.35
C TRP A 40 6.46 -4.98 -11.23
N TYR A 41 7.09 -5.15 -10.08
CA TYR A 41 7.94 -6.30 -9.80
C TYR A 41 7.45 -7.09 -8.59
N ILE A 42 7.49 -8.41 -8.69
CA ILE A 42 7.30 -9.31 -7.57
C ILE A 42 8.69 -9.73 -7.08
N PHE A 43 8.97 -9.52 -5.79
CA PHE A 43 10.27 -9.81 -5.21
C PHE A 43 10.17 -10.73 -3.99
N ASP A 44 11.30 -11.23 -3.50
CA ASP A 44 11.35 -12.08 -2.32
C ASP A 44 12.47 -11.76 -1.32
N GLU A 45 12.52 -12.55 -0.24
CA GLU A 45 13.45 -12.36 0.85
C GLU A 45 14.94 -12.56 0.47
N TYR A 46 15.20 -13.11 -0.73
CA TYR A 46 16.54 -13.33 -1.26
C TYR A 46 16.91 -12.31 -2.35
N ASN A 47 15.92 -11.84 -3.10
CA ASN A 47 16.07 -10.91 -4.21
C ASN A 47 15.37 -9.59 -3.90
N LYS A 48 15.99 -8.72 -3.09
CA LYS A 48 15.40 -7.45 -2.67
C LYS A 48 15.97 -6.30 -3.50
N PRO A 49 15.13 -5.37 -3.97
CA PRO A 49 15.64 -4.19 -4.63
C PRO A 49 16.46 -3.35 -3.65
N ASN A 50 17.69 -2.98 -4.00
CA ASN A 50 18.50 -2.09 -3.16
C ASN A 50 18.07 -0.64 -3.40
N ILE A 51 17.03 -0.22 -2.66
CA ILE A 51 16.55 1.15 -2.70
C ILE A 51 17.00 1.80 -1.39
N SER A 52 17.68 2.94 -1.47
CA SER A 52 18.05 3.77 -0.32
C SER A 52 16.85 4.11 0.60
N LEU A 53 15.63 3.98 0.08
CA LEU A 53 14.36 4.13 0.80
C LEU A 53 14.02 2.98 1.76
N ILE A 54 14.60 1.78 1.60
CA ILE A 54 14.37 0.64 2.53
C ILE A 54 14.84 1.01 3.93
N GLU A 55 16.04 1.59 4.04
CA GLU A 55 16.55 2.04 5.34
C GLU A 55 15.68 3.15 5.94
N GLU A 56 15.16 4.07 5.12
CA GLU A 56 14.35 5.19 5.59
C GLU A 56 12.95 4.73 6.04
N CYS A 57 12.31 3.83 5.27
CA CYS A 57 11.02 3.23 5.59
C CYS A 57 11.08 2.44 6.92
N ILE A 58 12.13 1.63 7.10
CA ILE A 58 12.35 0.84 8.31
C ILE A 58 12.66 1.74 9.52
N LYS A 59 13.54 2.74 9.35
CA LYS A 59 13.95 3.65 10.44
C LYS A 59 12.80 4.55 10.91
N LYS A 60 11.94 5.03 10.00
CA LYS A 60 10.91 6.04 10.29
C LYS A 60 9.59 5.43 10.78
N HIS A 61 9.16 4.29 10.24
CA HIS A 61 7.81 3.76 10.51
C HIS A 61 7.77 2.65 11.57
N TYR A 62 8.84 1.85 11.71
CA TYR A 62 8.78 0.64 12.52
C TYR A 62 9.53 0.73 13.86
N ARG A 63 10.54 1.59 13.94
CA ARG A 63 11.40 1.74 15.12
C ARG A 63 10.66 2.12 16.42
N PRO A 64 9.62 2.97 16.41
CA PRO A 64 8.87 3.32 17.63
C PRO A 64 8.04 2.17 18.23
N PHE A 65 7.75 1.11 17.46
CA PHE A 65 6.82 0.03 17.85
C PHE A 65 7.53 -1.28 18.19
N LEU A 66 8.87 -1.28 18.24
CA LEU A 66 9.68 -2.46 18.52
C LEU A 66 9.67 -2.80 20.02
N LYS A 67 8.91 -3.84 20.40
CA LYS A 67 9.24 -4.68 21.56
C LYS A 67 10.16 -5.80 21.11
N GLU A 68 11.22 -6.08 21.87
CA GLU A 68 12.43 -6.80 21.43
C GLU A 68 12.26 -8.27 20.97
N ASN A 69 11.06 -8.89 21.02
CA ASN A 69 10.90 -10.34 20.82
C ASN A 69 9.69 -10.74 19.96
N THR A 70 9.34 -9.99 18.92
CA THR A 70 8.25 -10.38 18.00
C THR A 70 8.79 -10.89 16.66
N LEU A 71 8.02 -11.68 15.90
CA LEU A 71 8.39 -12.03 14.52
C LEU A 71 8.36 -10.79 13.59
N ALA A 72 7.87 -9.64 14.08
CA ALA A 72 8.09 -8.34 13.46
C ALA A 72 9.54 -7.90 13.58
N THR A 73 10.14 -8.12 14.75
CA THR A 73 11.58 -8.03 14.94
C THR A 73 12.32 -8.99 13.99
N PHE A 74 11.76 -10.16 13.62
CA PHE A 74 12.37 -11.06 12.64
C PHE A 74 12.29 -10.55 11.19
N LEU A 75 11.16 -9.99 10.77
CA LEU A 75 11.01 -9.43 9.42
C LEU A 75 11.69 -8.06 9.24
N LEU A 76 11.79 -7.28 10.32
CA LEU A 76 12.64 -6.09 10.41
C LEU A 76 14.13 -6.45 10.54
N LYS A 77 14.50 -7.55 11.23
CA LYS A 77 15.87 -8.12 11.18
C LYS A 77 16.26 -8.63 9.79
N LYS A 78 15.29 -8.76 8.87
CA LYS A 78 15.50 -9.13 7.47
C LYS A 78 15.26 -7.95 6.52
N ASP A 79 14.97 -6.74 7.01
CA ASP A 79 14.72 -5.55 6.18
C ASP A 79 13.69 -5.76 5.05
N ILE A 80 12.51 -6.32 5.34
CA ILE A 80 11.48 -6.60 4.31
C ILE A 80 10.28 -5.68 4.44
N CYS A 81 10.12 -4.75 3.50
CA CYS A 81 8.92 -3.94 3.32
C CYS A 81 7.94 -4.67 2.37
N PRO A 82 6.62 -4.71 2.64
CA PRO A 82 5.69 -5.45 1.78
C PRO A 82 5.45 -4.78 0.41
N GLY A 83 5.70 -3.48 0.30
CA GLY A 83 5.71 -2.70 -0.92
C GLY A 83 6.90 -1.73 -0.93
N LEU A 84 7.38 -1.37 -2.12
CA LEU A 84 8.39 -0.34 -2.32
C LEU A 84 8.11 0.37 -3.64
N ALA A 85 8.41 1.67 -3.70
CA ALA A 85 8.29 2.46 -4.92
C ALA A 85 9.54 3.29 -5.19
N SER A 86 9.84 3.47 -6.48
CA SER A 86 10.84 4.40 -6.99
C SER A 86 10.18 5.31 -8.01
N PRO A 87 9.79 6.54 -7.61
CA PRO A 87 9.20 7.53 -8.52
C PRO A 87 10.17 7.91 -9.65
N LYS A 88 11.48 7.89 -9.37
CA LYS A 88 12.53 8.18 -10.37
C LYS A 88 12.51 7.21 -11.56
N THR A 89 12.16 5.95 -11.32
CA THR A 89 12.16 4.90 -12.34
C THR A 89 10.76 4.40 -12.68
N ASN A 90 9.71 5.04 -12.14
CA ASN A 90 8.32 4.58 -12.21
C ASN A 90 8.19 3.08 -11.93
N THR A 91 8.77 2.63 -10.83
CA THR A 91 8.83 1.21 -10.49
C THR A 91 8.22 0.95 -9.13
N ILE A 92 7.39 -0.08 -9.03
CA ILE A 92 6.82 -0.58 -7.77
C ILE A 92 7.24 -2.03 -7.60
N TRP A 93 7.72 -2.40 -6.41
CA TRP A 93 8.04 -3.77 -6.02
C TRP A 93 7.08 -4.23 -4.93
N ILE A 94 6.50 -5.41 -5.10
CA ILE A 94 5.56 -6.02 -4.15
C ILE A 94 6.16 -7.35 -3.65
N TYR A 95 6.20 -7.52 -2.34
CA TYR A 95 6.73 -8.75 -1.75
C TYR A 95 5.80 -9.92 -2.07
N LYS A 96 6.35 -11.05 -2.54
CA LYS A 96 5.57 -12.20 -3.03
C LYS A 96 4.50 -12.71 -2.05
N ASN A 97 4.76 -12.61 -0.74
CA ASN A 97 3.83 -13.11 0.29
C ASN A 97 2.74 -12.09 0.65
N ALA A 98 2.85 -10.82 0.24
CA ALA A 98 1.76 -9.85 0.34
C ALA A 98 0.64 -10.12 -0.70
N ILE A 99 0.94 -10.90 -1.74
CA ILE A 99 0.02 -11.19 -2.86
C ILE A 99 -0.91 -12.37 -2.55
N THR A 100 -0.51 -13.28 -1.65
CA THR A 100 -1.18 -14.56 -1.45
C THR A 100 -2.49 -14.45 -0.65
N PRO A 101 -3.61 -15.11 -1.05
CA PRO A 101 -4.93 -14.93 -0.44
C PRO A 101 -5.22 -15.70 0.87
N THR A 102 -4.24 -16.30 1.55
CA THR A 102 -4.46 -17.18 2.71
C THR A 102 -3.39 -17.00 3.81
N PRO A 103 -3.67 -17.40 5.07
CA PRO A 103 -3.34 -16.63 6.27
C PRO A 103 -1.92 -16.91 6.77
N ILE A 104 -0.91 -16.46 6.03
CA ILE A 104 0.45 -16.38 6.57
C ILE A 104 1.09 -15.05 6.15
N MET A 105 0.34 -13.95 6.21
CA MET A 105 0.86 -12.93 7.12
C MET A 105 0.52 -13.50 8.49
N PRO A 106 1.49 -14.08 9.22
CA PRO A 106 1.22 -14.51 10.58
C PRO A 106 0.56 -13.34 11.30
N SER A 107 -0.52 -13.61 12.04
CA SER A 107 -1.48 -12.61 12.53
C SER A 107 -0.85 -11.34 13.08
N PHE A 108 0.33 -11.42 13.69
CA PHE A 108 1.06 -10.25 14.17
C PHE A 108 1.61 -9.32 13.06
N LEU A 109 1.96 -9.78 11.86
CA LEU A 109 2.35 -8.89 10.74
C LEU A 109 1.15 -8.11 10.24
N GLN A 110 0.01 -8.79 10.21
CA GLN A 110 -1.24 -8.16 9.88
C GLN A 110 -1.56 -7.15 10.97
N GLU A 111 -1.44 -7.53 12.23
CA GLU A 111 -1.63 -6.65 13.37
C GLU A 111 -0.66 -5.45 13.36
N ILE A 112 0.58 -5.59 12.90
CA ILE A 112 1.55 -4.48 12.84
C ILE A 112 1.30 -3.58 11.66
N TYR A 113 1.02 -4.12 10.48
CA TYR A 113 0.56 -3.30 9.36
C TYR A 113 -0.72 -2.56 9.77
N GLU A 114 -1.65 -3.25 10.41
CA GLU A 114 -2.90 -2.68 10.89
C GLU A 114 -2.69 -1.61 11.97
N GLN A 115 -1.79 -1.82 12.93
CA GLN A 115 -1.47 -0.85 13.99
C GLN A 115 -0.73 0.38 13.43
N THR A 116 0.29 0.18 12.58
CA THR A 116 1.03 1.29 11.97
C THR A 116 0.10 2.10 11.06
N TYR A 117 -0.66 1.44 10.19
CA TYR A 117 -1.62 2.09 9.31
C TYR A 117 -2.76 2.77 10.09
N ALA A 118 -3.28 2.12 11.15
CA ALA A 118 -4.33 2.70 11.99
C ALA A 118 -3.89 3.93 12.77
N SER A 119 -2.62 3.96 13.20
CA SER A 119 -2.06 5.09 13.95
C SER A 119 -1.87 6.34 13.09
N VAL A 120 -1.73 6.19 11.76
CA VAL A 120 -1.49 7.30 10.83
C VAL A 120 -2.77 7.67 10.05
N TYR A 121 -3.61 6.69 9.69
CA TYR A 121 -4.71 6.89 8.74
C TYR A 121 -6.08 6.32 9.20
N GLY A 122 -6.17 5.77 10.43
CA GLY A 122 -7.38 5.11 10.97
C GLY A 122 -7.48 3.62 10.61
N LYS A 123 -8.31 2.85 11.34
CA LYS A 123 -8.39 1.37 11.21
C LYS A 123 -8.47 0.94 9.74
N PRO A 124 -7.45 0.24 9.20
CA PRO A 124 -7.52 -0.26 7.84
C PRO A 124 -8.72 -1.19 7.71
N LYS A 125 -9.51 -0.97 6.65
CA LYS A 125 -10.46 -1.97 6.22
C LYS A 125 -9.68 -3.16 5.64
N ASN A 126 -10.28 -4.36 5.73
CA ASN A 126 -9.68 -5.71 5.60
C ASN A 126 -8.96 -6.08 4.26
N ASP A 127 -8.45 -5.14 3.45
CA ASP A 127 -7.74 -5.44 2.18
C ASP A 127 -6.30 -4.93 2.20
N THR A 128 -5.41 -5.68 2.86
CA THR A 128 -3.98 -5.36 3.04
C THR A 128 -3.27 -5.08 1.72
N LEU A 129 -3.46 -5.93 0.71
CA LEU A 129 -2.80 -5.74 -0.59
C LEU A 129 -3.32 -4.48 -1.28
N ALA A 130 -4.61 -4.15 -1.19
CA ALA A 130 -5.10 -2.89 -1.74
C ALA A 130 -4.46 -1.68 -1.05
N ASN A 131 -4.31 -1.71 0.27
CA ASN A 131 -3.69 -0.63 1.03
C ASN A 131 -2.22 -0.44 0.62
N ILE A 132 -1.43 -1.53 0.50
CA ILE A 132 -0.06 -1.48 -0.02
C ILE A 132 -0.02 -0.86 -1.41
N LEU A 133 -0.88 -1.32 -2.34
CA LEU A 133 -0.87 -0.82 -3.71
C LEU A 133 -1.21 0.68 -3.77
N MET A 134 -2.16 1.16 -2.96
CA MET A 134 -2.49 2.59 -2.90
C MET A 134 -1.35 3.44 -2.33
N ASP A 135 -0.63 2.91 -1.34
CA ASP A 135 0.55 3.52 -0.71
C ASP A 135 1.67 3.74 -1.75
N GLU A 136 2.04 2.67 -2.46
CA GLU A 136 3.09 2.74 -3.48
C GLU A 136 2.69 3.58 -4.69
N LEU A 137 1.40 3.56 -5.07
CA LEU A 137 0.89 4.45 -6.11
C LEU A 137 0.98 5.93 -5.69
N ALA A 138 0.70 6.27 -4.43
CA ALA A 138 0.84 7.63 -3.93
C ALA A 138 2.30 8.10 -4.01
N HIS A 139 3.27 7.23 -3.69
CA HIS A 139 4.69 7.53 -3.89
C HIS A 139 5.01 7.83 -5.35
N ILE A 140 4.61 6.95 -6.28
CA ILE A 140 4.86 7.15 -7.72
C ILE A 140 4.24 8.45 -8.23
N LYS A 141 3.00 8.73 -7.85
CA LYS A 141 2.22 9.84 -8.41
C LYS A 141 2.69 11.20 -7.91
N THR A 142 3.21 11.25 -6.68
CA THR A 142 3.63 12.51 -6.05
C THR A 142 5.14 12.73 -6.10
N GLY A 143 5.93 11.65 -6.16
CA GLY A 143 7.38 11.72 -5.97
C GLY A 143 7.77 12.10 -4.53
N LYS A 144 6.86 11.93 -3.57
CA LYS A 144 7.00 12.36 -2.16
C LYS A 144 6.94 11.17 -1.20
N ASN A 145 7.27 11.42 0.06
CA ASN A 145 7.28 10.45 1.15
C ASN A 145 6.24 10.82 2.22
N HIS A 146 5.94 9.89 3.14
CA HIS A 146 5.06 10.15 4.28
C HIS A 146 5.45 11.40 5.09
N GLY A 147 4.44 12.15 5.52
CA GLY A 147 4.57 13.44 6.21
C GLY A 147 4.68 14.65 5.28
N ASP A 148 4.58 14.44 3.96
CA ASP A 148 4.36 15.50 2.97
C ASP A 148 2.86 15.62 2.70
N ASP A 149 2.31 16.83 2.80
CA ASP A 149 0.87 17.08 2.68
C ASP A 149 0.28 16.62 1.32
N ILE A 150 1.06 16.70 0.24
CA ILE A 150 0.61 16.28 -1.10
C ILE A 150 0.51 14.77 -1.16
N TYR A 151 1.50 14.07 -0.58
CA TYR A 151 1.47 12.63 -0.44
C TYR A 151 0.28 12.17 0.40
N ASP A 152 0.17 12.68 1.63
CA ASP A 152 -0.82 12.21 2.61
C ASP A 152 -2.24 12.49 2.14
N SER A 153 -2.50 13.65 1.51
CA SER A 153 -3.80 13.96 0.91
C SER A 153 -4.14 13.08 -0.30
N THR A 154 -3.14 12.71 -1.11
CA THR A 154 -3.32 11.79 -2.25
C THR A 154 -3.66 10.39 -1.78
N LEU A 155 -2.91 9.86 -0.81
CA LEU A 155 -3.17 8.56 -0.22
C LEU A 155 -4.57 8.51 0.42
N GLN A 156 -4.94 9.53 1.20
CA GLN A 156 -6.28 9.61 1.79
C GLN A 156 -7.39 9.64 0.73
N LYS A 157 -7.18 10.34 -0.39
CA LYS A 157 -8.12 10.35 -1.52
C LYS A 157 -8.27 8.97 -2.14
N TYR A 158 -7.18 8.21 -2.30
CA TYR A 158 -7.23 6.83 -2.79
C TYR A 158 -8.00 5.92 -1.84
N ILE A 159 -7.70 5.99 -0.53
CA ILE A 159 -8.41 5.24 0.51
C ILE A 159 -9.92 5.54 0.47
N ASN A 160 -10.29 6.83 0.43
CA ASN A 160 -11.68 7.25 0.43
C ASN A 160 -12.43 6.70 -0.80
N LYS A 161 -11.83 6.80 -1.99
CA LYS A 161 -12.41 6.25 -3.22
C LYS A 161 -12.51 4.72 -3.17
N PHE A 162 -11.46 4.03 -2.75
CA PHE A 162 -11.43 2.56 -2.76
C PHE A 162 -12.46 1.94 -1.82
N TYR A 163 -12.64 2.56 -0.65
CA TYR A 163 -13.52 2.08 0.42
C TYR A 163 -14.87 2.81 0.49
N ASN A 164 -15.17 3.66 -0.50
CA ASN A 164 -16.38 4.49 -0.56
C ASN A 164 -16.65 5.23 0.75
N ILE A 165 -15.60 5.84 1.33
CA ILE A 165 -15.74 6.65 2.54
C ILE A 165 -16.21 8.05 2.12
N PRO A 166 -17.35 8.53 2.64
CA PRO A 166 -17.83 9.88 2.34
C PRO A 166 -16.78 10.92 2.72
N SER A 167 -16.51 11.87 1.82
CA SER A 167 -15.69 13.02 2.17
C SER A 167 -16.42 13.84 3.25
N PRO A 168 -15.74 14.32 4.30
CA PRO A 168 -16.37 15.06 5.39
C PRO A 168 -17.03 16.41 4.98
N HIS A 169 -17.08 16.74 3.68
CA HIS A 169 -17.73 17.93 3.15
C HIS A 169 -18.99 17.69 2.31
N SER A 170 -19.60 16.50 2.32
CA SER A 170 -20.95 16.31 1.74
C SER A 170 -22.05 16.36 2.81
N THR A 171 -22.19 17.48 3.51
CA THR A 171 -23.49 17.84 4.08
C THR A 171 -24.31 18.49 2.97
N ASN A 172 -25.31 17.75 2.48
CA ASN A 172 -26.33 18.30 1.61
C ASN A 172 -27.08 19.41 2.36
N ASN A 173 -26.79 20.66 2.03
CA ASN A 173 -27.74 21.75 2.19
C ASN A 173 -28.84 21.56 1.13
N SER A 174 -29.84 20.72 1.44
CA SER A 174 -31.15 20.83 0.81
C SER A 174 -32.02 21.74 1.68
N ALA A 175 -31.89 23.04 1.42
CA ALA A 175 -32.93 24.00 1.74
C ALA A 175 -34.08 23.82 0.74
N HIS A 176 -35.24 23.38 1.24
CA HIS A 176 -36.60 23.59 0.72
C HIS A 176 -37.52 23.03 1.82
N GLY A 177 -38.51 23.71 2.38
CA GLY A 177 -39.09 25.03 2.17
C GLY A 177 -40.39 25.05 3.00
N LEU A 178 -40.70 26.22 3.56
CA LEU A 178 -42.03 26.72 3.91
C LEU A 178 -43.05 25.79 4.60
N GLY A 179 -43.38 26.16 5.83
CA GLY A 179 -44.60 25.74 6.52
C GLY A 179 -44.87 26.60 7.75
N MET A 180 -45.03 27.91 7.56
CA MET A 180 -45.86 28.70 8.47
C MET A 180 -47.30 28.28 8.25
N LEU A 181 -47.94 27.75 9.30
CA LEU A 181 -49.24 28.16 9.84
C LEU A 181 -49.53 27.34 11.10
#